data_AF-A0A5C3KNS6-F1
#
_entry.id   AF-A0A5C3KNS6-F1
#
_cell.length_a   1.000
_cell.length_b   1.000
_cell.length_c   1.000
_cell.angle_alpha   90.00
_cell.angle_beta   90.00
_cell.angle_gamma   90.00
#
_symmetry.space_group_name_H-M   'P 1'
#
loop_
_entity.id
_entity.type
_entity.pdbx_description
1 polymer ?
#
loop_
_entity_poly.entity_id
_entity_poly.type
_entity_poly.pdbx_seq_one_letter_code
_entity_poly.pdbx_strand_id
1 'polypeptide(L)'
;MHASLIRRQLGGLVPPKIATPKLVSGGSGASLGPLVAFYSKLPKGASTARVGGFKGRFFNGDNASGAPLVWLIVGLFGIGYTIDYNMHLKHHKNHTH
;
A
#
# COMPACT_ATOMS: atom_id res chain seq x y z
N MET A 1 -39.26 55.14 -34.49
CA MET A 1 -39.27 54.05 -33.50
C MET A 1 -38.22 52.97 -33.81
N HIS A 2 -36.95 53.32 -34.03
CA HIS A 2 -35.94 52.39 -34.58
C HIS A 2 -34.86 51.94 -33.57
N ALA A 3 -34.76 52.59 -32.40
CA ALA A 3 -33.70 52.31 -31.42
C ALA A 3 -33.87 50.95 -30.67
N SER A 4 -35.06 50.35 -30.72
CA SER A 4 -35.36 49.10 -30.00
C SER A 4 -34.80 47.85 -30.70
N LEU A 5 -34.76 47.85 -32.04
CA LEU A 5 -34.27 46.71 -32.82
C LEU A 5 -32.75 46.55 -32.67
N ILE A 6 -32.00 47.65 -32.78
CA ILE A 6 -30.53 47.66 -32.61
C ILE A 6 -30.16 47.26 -31.18
N ARG A 7 -30.88 47.78 -30.17
CA ARG A 7 -30.66 47.40 -28.75
C ARG A 7 -30.92 45.92 -28.50
N ARG A 8 -31.95 45.34 -29.12
CA ARG A 8 -32.24 43.89 -29.02
C ARG A 8 -31.17 43.06 -29.71
N GLN A 9 -30.67 43.52 -30.86
CA GLN A 9 -29.61 42.85 -31.61
C GLN A 9 -28.26 42.86 -30.86
N LEU A 10 -28.00 43.90 -30.07
CA LEU A 10 -26.80 44.02 -29.21
C LEU A 10 -26.98 43.41 -27.80
N GLY A 11 -28.17 42.91 -27.46
CA GLY A 11 -28.48 42.38 -26.12
C GLY A 11 -27.75 41.08 -25.74
N GLY A 12 -27.21 40.36 -26.73
CA GLY A 12 -26.38 39.17 -26.53
C GLY A 12 -24.87 39.43 -26.57
N LEU A 13 -24.45 40.68 -26.77
CA LEU A 13 -23.04 41.04 -26.93
C LEU A 13 -22.25 40.95 -25.62
N VAL A 14 -22.94 41.18 -24.49
CA VAL A 14 -22.39 41.02 -23.15
C VAL A 14 -22.95 39.72 -22.57
N PRO A 15 -22.10 38.73 -22.25
CA PRO A 15 -22.58 37.49 -21.67
C PRO A 15 -23.28 37.78 -20.33
N PRO A 16 -24.38 37.08 -20.01
CA PRO A 16 -25.09 37.26 -18.75
C PRO A 16 -24.17 36.95 -17.57
N LYS A 17 -24.44 37.54 -16.40
CA LYS A 17 -23.72 37.20 -15.16
C LYS A 17 -23.94 35.72 -14.85
N ILE A 18 -22.92 34.91 -15.09
CA ILE A 18 -22.86 33.50 -14.69
C ILE A 18 -22.03 33.45 -13.40
N ALA A 19 -22.53 32.83 -12.34
CA ALA A 19 -21.82 32.73 -11.06
C ALA A 19 -20.46 32.01 -11.19
N THR A 20 -20.32 31.15 -12.20
CA THR A 20 -19.12 30.32 -12.45
C THR A 20 -18.89 30.10 -13.94
N PRO A 21 -18.38 31.10 -14.69
CA PRO A 21 -18.13 31.00 -16.13
C PRO A 21 -17.15 29.87 -16.49
N LYS A 22 -16.19 29.60 -15.59
CA LYS A 22 -15.18 28.54 -15.73
C LYS A 22 -15.76 27.13 -15.75
N LEU A 23 -16.95 26.89 -15.18
CA LEU A 23 -17.61 25.57 -15.22
C LEU A 23 -18.32 25.31 -16.55
N VAL A 24 -18.72 26.37 -17.26
CA VAL A 24 -19.50 26.28 -18.51
C VAL A 24 -18.59 26.19 -19.74
N SER A 25 -17.40 26.77 -19.71
CA SER A 25 -16.51 26.88 -20.88
C SER A 25 -15.68 25.61 -21.19
N GLY A 26 -16.15 24.42 -20.83
CA GLY A 26 -15.53 23.13 -21.21
C GLY A 26 -14.14 22.83 -20.62
N GLY A 27 -13.52 23.81 -19.95
CA GLY A 27 -12.29 23.60 -19.19
C GLY A 27 -12.62 22.98 -17.85
N SER A 28 -12.62 21.64 -17.80
CA SER A 28 -12.70 20.79 -16.60
C SER A 28 -13.01 21.58 -15.32
N GLY A 29 -14.30 21.77 -15.04
CA GLY A 29 -14.72 22.11 -13.70
C GLY A 29 -14.07 21.15 -12.72
N ALA A 30 -13.75 21.63 -11.50
CA ALA A 30 -12.98 20.90 -10.49
C ALA A 30 -13.25 19.39 -10.62
N SER A 31 -12.25 18.66 -11.12
CA SER A 31 -12.45 17.30 -11.61
C SER A 31 -13.15 16.49 -10.54
N LEU A 32 -14.01 15.54 -10.90
CA LEU A 32 -14.63 14.66 -9.90
C LEU A 32 -13.58 13.75 -9.21
N GLY A 33 -12.29 13.85 -9.57
CA GLY A 33 -11.18 13.10 -9.00
C GLY A 33 -11.12 13.11 -7.47
N PRO A 34 -11.23 14.26 -6.78
CA PRO A 34 -11.27 14.31 -5.31
C PRO A 34 -12.51 13.61 -4.75
N LEU A 35 -13.66 13.67 -5.43
CA LEU A 35 -14.88 12.98 -5.01
C LEU A 35 -14.76 11.46 -5.18
N VAL A 36 -14.23 11.00 -6.32
CA VAL A 36 -13.94 9.58 -6.57
C VAL A 36 -12.87 9.06 -5.61
N ALA A 37 -11.83 9.85 -5.35
CA ALA A 37 -10.78 9.50 -4.40
C ALA A 37 -11.32 9.43 -2.96
N PHE A 38 -12.21 10.35 -2.58
CA PHE A 38 -12.93 10.30 -1.31
C PHE A 38 -13.70 8.99 -1.20
N TYR A 39 -14.58 8.69 -2.17
CA TYR A 39 -15.38 7.46 -2.15
C TYR A 39 -14.56 6.16 -2.22
N SER A 40 -13.44 6.21 -2.93
CA SER A 40 -12.52 5.06 -3.05
C SER A 40 -11.77 4.79 -1.74
N LYS A 41 -11.52 5.83 -0.93
CA LYS A 41 -10.79 5.78 0.33
C LYS A 41 -11.67 5.72 1.57
N LEU A 42 -13.00 5.66 1.45
CA LEU A 42 -13.84 5.42 2.62
C LEU A 42 -13.32 4.17 3.34
N PRO A 43 -13.23 4.17 4.69
CA PRO A 43 -12.78 3.01 5.46
C PRO A 43 -13.71 1.82 5.21
N LYS A 44 -13.38 1.02 4.21
CA LYS A 44 -13.89 -0.34 4.07
C LYS A 44 -13.14 -1.09 5.16
N GLY A 45 -13.85 -1.60 6.17
CA GLY A 45 -13.26 -2.24 7.34
C GLY A 45 -12.07 -3.12 6.96
N ALA A 46 -11.02 -3.11 7.79
CA ALA A 46 -9.73 -3.71 7.47
C ALA A 46 -9.93 -5.09 6.82
N SER A 47 -9.50 -5.21 5.55
CA SER A 47 -9.42 -6.51 4.91
C SER A 47 -8.42 -7.32 5.74
N THR A 48 -8.91 -8.30 6.50
CA THR A 48 -8.05 -9.20 7.26
C THR A 48 -7.22 -9.95 6.23
N ALA A 49 -6.00 -9.50 5.98
CA ALA A 49 -5.05 -10.24 5.18
C ALA A 49 -5.00 -11.63 5.80
N ARG A 50 -5.36 -12.66 5.02
CA ARG A 50 -5.38 -14.04 5.50
C ARG A 50 -3.94 -14.48 5.64
N VAL A 51 -3.28 -14.04 6.69
CA VAL A 51 -1.88 -14.33 6.94
C VAL A 51 -1.79 -15.73 7.52
N GLY A 52 -2.00 -16.72 6.65
CA GLY A 52 -1.89 -18.13 6.99
C GLY A 52 -0.45 -18.61 6.97
N GLY A 53 -0.20 -19.73 7.66
CA GLY A 53 1.05 -20.47 7.60
C GLY A 53 2.20 -19.84 8.38
N PHE A 54 3.42 -20.36 8.12
CA PHE A 54 4.64 -20.00 8.85
C PHE A 54 4.93 -18.49 8.82
N LYS A 55 4.71 -17.84 7.66
CA LYS A 55 4.91 -16.40 7.50
C LYS A 55 3.96 -15.57 8.36
N GLY A 56 2.69 -15.95 8.44
CA GLY A 56 1.71 -15.26 9.30
C GLY A 56 1.98 -15.42 10.79
N ARG A 57 2.55 -16.56 11.18
CA ARG A 57 2.79 -16.89 12.58
C ARG A 57 4.04 -16.24 13.17
N PHE A 58 5.03 -15.88 12.33
CA PHE A 58 6.31 -15.38 12.83
C PHE A 58 6.84 -14.11 12.16
N PHE A 59 6.29 -13.69 11.01
CA PHE A 59 6.90 -12.62 10.20
C PHE A 59 5.96 -11.46 9.86
N ASN A 60 4.69 -11.53 10.25
CA ASN A 60 3.69 -10.53 9.85
C ASN A 60 2.88 -10.01 11.05
N GLY A 61 2.59 -8.70 11.02
CA GLY A 61 1.74 -8.02 12.00
C GLY A 61 2.26 -8.14 13.44
N ASP A 62 1.34 -8.22 14.38
CA ASP A 62 1.64 -8.33 15.82
C ASP A 62 2.38 -9.62 16.21
N ASN A 63 2.39 -10.62 15.31
CA ASN A 63 3.10 -11.89 15.49
C ASN A 63 4.53 -11.86 14.93
N ALA A 64 5.00 -10.73 14.40
CA ALA A 64 6.37 -10.60 13.93
C ALA A 64 7.35 -10.81 15.10
N SER A 65 8.16 -11.86 15.02
CA SER A 65 9.06 -12.28 16.08
C SER A 65 10.39 -12.78 15.53
N GLY A 66 11.47 -12.57 16.28
CA GLY A 66 12.80 -13.11 16.00
C GLY A 66 12.93 -14.62 16.26
N ALA A 67 11.89 -15.29 16.74
CA ALA A 67 11.93 -16.72 17.06
C ALA A 67 12.46 -17.62 15.92
N PRO A 68 12.07 -17.45 14.64
CA PRO A 68 12.61 -18.26 13.55
C PRO A 68 14.13 -18.14 13.38
N LEU A 69 14.69 -16.96 13.65
CA LEU A 69 16.14 -16.74 13.59
C LEU A 69 16.85 -17.51 14.71
N VAL A 70 16.31 -17.48 15.92
CA VAL A 70 16.85 -18.25 17.05
C VAL A 70 16.79 -19.74 16.77
N TRP A 71 15.66 -20.24 16.26
CA TRP A 71 15.51 -21.65 15.86
C TRP A 71 16.50 -22.06 14.78
N LEU A 72 16.77 -21.18 13.81
CA LEU A 72 17.77 -21.43 12.77
C LEU A 72 19.17 -21.54 13.35
N ILE A 73 19.55 -20.62 14.25
CA ILE A 73 20.85 -20.66 14.95
C ILE A 73 21.00 -21.97 15.73
N VAL A 74 20.01 -22.32 16.56
CA VAL A 74 20.01 -23.56 17.35
C VAL A 74 20.11 -24.80 16.45
N GLY A 75 19.37 -24.81 15.33
CA GLY A 75 19.44 -25.90 14.35
C GLY A 75 20.83 -26.06 13.74
N LEU A 76 21.46 -24.95 13.34
CA LEU A 76 22.83 -24.95 12.79
C LEU A 76 23.84 -25.48 13.80
N PHE A 77 23.79 -25.03 15.06
CA PHE A 77 24.69 -25.53 16.11
C PHE A 77 24.46 -27.01 16.40
N GLY A 78 23.21 -27.47 16.46
CA GLY A 78 22.90 -28.88 16.69
C GLY A 78 23.41 -29.78 15.58
N ILE A 79 23.21 -29.39 14.31
CA ILE A 79 23.72 -30.12 13.15
C ILE A 79 25.26 -30.10 13.15
N GLY A 80 25.87 -28.92 13.33
CA GLY A 80 27.33 -28.77 13.36
C GLY A 80 27.98 -29.62 14.44
N TYR A 81 27.44 -29.59 15.66
CA TYR A 81 27.92 -30.43 16.76
C TYR A 81 27.76 -31.92 16.46
N THR A 82 26.67 -32.33 15.82
CA THR A 82 26.46 -33.74 15.47
C THR A 82 27.49 -34.21 14.44
N ILE A 83 27.81 -33.38 13.45
CA ILE A 83 28.85 -33.66 12.45
C ILE A 83 30.22 -33.76 13.12
N ASP A 84 30.58 -32.75 13.91
CA ASP A 84 31.86 -32.68 14.63
C ASP A 84 32.03 -33.84 15.61
N TYR A 85 30.95 -34.23 16.28
CA TYR A 85 30.95 -35.39 17.16
C TYR A 85 31.24 -36.70 16.41
N ASN A 86 30.59 -36.91 15.25
CA ASN A 86 30.78 -38.13 14.47
C ASN A 86 32.14 -38.17 13.75
N MET A 87 32.63 -37.03 13.26
CA MET A 87 33.87 -36.99 12.46
C MET A 87 35.13 -36.84 13.31
N HIS A 88 35.02 -36.20 14.47
CA HIS A 88 36.18 -35.81 15.27
C HIS A 88 36.07 -36.30 16.72
N LEU A 89 35.14 -35.78 17.52
CA LEU A 89 35.18 -35.99 18.99
C LEU A 89 35.05 -37.46 19.40
N LYS A 90 34.28 -38.27 18.67
CA LYS A 90 34.10 -39.69 19.00
C LYS A 90 35.36 -40.53 18.76
N HIS A 91 36.23 -40.12 17.84
CA HIS A 91 37.45 -40.84 17.49
C HIS A 91 38.68 -40.37 18.28
N HIS A 92 38.54 -39.25 19.00
CA HIS A 92 39.61 -38.57 19.72
C HIS A 92 40.20 -39.32 20.93
N LYS A 93 39.60 -40.45 21.34
CA LYS A 93 40.08 -41.29 22.46
C LYS A 93 40.90 -42.51 22.03
N ASN A 94 40.89 -42.88 20.74
CA ASN A 94 41.51 -44.13 20.26
C ASN A 94 42.85 -43.94 19.55
N HIS A 95 43.38 -42.72 19.49
CA HIS A 95 44.69 -42.42 18.91
C HIS A 95 45.40 -41.37 19.78
N THR A 96 46.63 -41.66 20.18
CA THR A 96 47.56 -40.66 20.72
C THR A 96 47.93 -39.70 19.59
N HIS A 97 47.92 -38.40 19.87
CA HIS A 97 48.60 -37.41 19.02
C HIS A 97 50.08 -37.76 18.86
#